data_AF-A0A835IC37-F1
#
_entry.id   AF-A0A835IC37-F1
#
_cell.length_a   1.000
_cell.length_b   1.000
_cell.length_c   1.000
_cell.angle_alpha   90.00
_cell.angle_beta   90.00
_cell.angle_gamma   90.00
#
_symmetry.space_group_name_H-M   'P 1'
#
loop_
_entity.id
_entity.type
_entity.pdbx_description
1 polymer ?
#
loop_
_entity_poly.entity_id
_entity_poly.type
_entity_poly.pdbx_seq_one_letter_code
_entity_poly.pdbx_strand_id
1 'polypeptide(L)'
;MAVSAPRLVFFSRHRQCLFSPLLSISLNYSTLRKKTHTATKRPPISSSDEEKRRTRSKIEFDWRQQHYYNLDGGHIPVLLGEVLQVFDSRVPLRSFVDCTLGAAGHSSAIIQAHSEMEIYVGLDVDPLAHEKAETLMNIVLDKELGGKASEDLQVYTFQKNFKDIKSALGEVDEKLLVHGVDGILMDLGVSSMQVSNAERGFSVLNDGPLDMRMNPKVSAATSVFLYINLQCGKWSIIDDKRTGARSYLGRGTDEESALKLLSQVLRAEASLKAEDILNSWPEAEVGRILRDYGEESDWHRLQNKIVNARSYGGLHSTGELVDLVQSMSPMSKGRKGWVKTATRVFQALRIAVNDELRTLEHALSACFDCLSFGGRLAVISFHSLEDRIVKKMFLDLVNVSDGDAGEERSRVLQLDNDGSEEETWVKKSINGTNGIILTKRPITPSEEEERLNQRCRSAKLRVVQKMRRQ
;
A
#
# COMPACT_ATOMS: atom_id res chain seq x y z
N MET A 1 65.83 -35.28 17.45
CA MET A 1 64.92 -35.19 18.62
C MET A 1 63.53 -34.91 18.06
N ALA A 2 62.54 -35.82 18.05
CA ALA A 2 62.34 -37.06 18.82
C ALA A 2 62.30 -36.83 20.35
N VAL A 3 61.34 -37.38 21.11
CA VAL A 3 60.16 -38.22 20.74
C VAL A 3 59.12 -38.23 21.89
N SER A 4 57.98 -38.92 21.74
CA SER A 4 57.12 -39.43 22.83
C SER A 4 56.20 -38.44 23.60
N ALA A 5 54.89 -38.63 23.43
CA ALA A 5 54.01 -38.94 24.57
C ALA A 5 53.95 -40.47 24.76
N PRO A 6 53.58 -41.01 25.95
CA PRO A 6 52.34 -41.81 25.98
C PRO A 6 51.63 -41.98 27.35
N ARG A 7 50.42 -42.59 27.28
CA ARG A 7 49.67 -43.38 28.30
C ARG A 7 49.03 -42.66 29.51
N LEU A 8 47.76 -42.86 29.91
CA LEU A 8 46.65 -43.80 29.58
C LEU A 8 46.58 -45.13 30.37
N VAL A 9 45.62 -45.21 31.31
CA VAL A 9 44.84 -46.38 31.82
C VAL A 9 43.47 -45.79 32.29
N PHE A 10 42.28 -46.10 31.74
CA PHE A 10 41.44 -47.32 31.81
C PHE A 10 40.86 -47.63 33.23
N PHE A 11 39.68 -48.26 33.43
CA PHE A 11 38.72 -48.93 32.52
C PHE A 11 37.29 -48.97 33.14
N SER A 12 36.27 -49.22 32.29
CA SER A 12 35.17 -50.21 32.49
C SER A 12 33.74 -49.66 32.65
N ARG A 13 32.68 -50.16 31.96
CA ARG A 13 32.55 -51.03 30.76
C ARG A 13 31.11 -50.98 30.18
N HIS A 14 30.99 -50.90 28.85
CA HIS A 14 30.08 -51.70 27.99
C HIS A 14 28.52 -51.55 28.09
N ARG A 15 27.72 -51.82 27.03
CA ARG A 15 28.03 -52.32 25.65
C ARG A 15 26.96 -51.98 24.58
N GLN A 16 27.45 -51.81 23.34
CA GLN A 16 26.88 -52.19 22.03
C GLN A 16 25.45 -51.73 21.64
N CYS A 17 25.27 -50.91 20.59
CA CYS A 17 25.43 -51.13 19.14
C CYS A 17 24.16 -51.75 18.49
N LEU A 18 23.37 -50.98 17.75
CA LEU A 18 23.51 -50.68 16.30
C LEU A 18 23.08 -51.84 15.38
N PHE A 19 22.01 -51.65 14.60
CA PHE A 19 21.99 -51.80 13.12
C PHE A 19 20.66 -51.28 12.53
N SER A 20 20.71 -50.81 11.28
CA SER A 20 19.58 -50.50 10.38
C SER A 20 19.58 -51.54 9.22
N PRO A 21 18.70 -51.53 8.18
CA PRO A 21 17.71 -50.52 7.77
C PRO A 21 16.34 -51.07 7.26
N LEU A 22 15.51 -50.15 6.72
CA LEU A 22 14.54 -50.30 5.61
C LEU A 22 13.92 -51.69 5.29
N LEU A 23 12.58 -51.80 5.37
CA LEU A 23 11.73 -51.98 4.17
C LEU A 23 10.22 -51.76 4.40
N SER A 24 9.50 -51.71 3.28
CA SER A 24 8.05 -51.60 3.04
C SER A 24 7.09 -52.42 3.92
N ILE A 25 5.89 -51.87 4.14
CA ILE A 25 4.65 -52.64 4.35
C ILE A 25 3.59 -52.12 3.37
N SER A 26 2.83 -53.03 2.76
CA SER A 26 1.64 -52.70 1.98
C SER A 26 0.60 -53.83 2.12
N LEU A 27 -0.67 -53.50 1.90
CA LEU A 27 -1.81 -54.41 1.74
C LEU A 27 -2.26 -55.22 2.99
N ASN A 28 -3.52 -55.67 3.12
CA ASN A 28 -4.82 -55.03 2.78
C ASN A 28 -5.98 -55.84 3.42
N TYR A 29 -7.17 -55.24 3.57
CA TYR A 29 -8.44 -55.87 4.02
C TYR A 29 -8.42 -56.52 5.43
N SER A 30 -9.52 -56.87 6.12
CA SER A 30 -10.90 -56.32 6.26
C SER A 30 -11.64 -57.17 7.33
N THR A 31 -12.93 -57.08 7.71
CA THR A 31 -14.13 -56.24 7.48
C THR A 31 -14.97 -56.33 8.77
N LEU A 32 -15.75 -55.31 9.21
CA LEU A 32 -17.12 -55.48 9.77
C LEU A 32 -17.84 -54.15 10.15
N ARG A 33 -19.16 -54.12 9.94
CA ARG A 33 -20.12 -53.05 10.26
C ARG A 33 -20.73 -53.30 11.67
N LYS A 34 -21.29 -52.33 12.42
CA LYS A 34 -22.58 -51.63 12.13
C LYS A 34 -22.82 -50.42 13.08
N LYS A 35 -23.43 -49.35 12.52
CA LYS A 35 -24.52 -48.44 13.00
C LYS A 35 -24.74 -48.26 14.52
N THR A 36 -25.03 -47.06 15.04
CA THR A 36 -26.22 -46.22 14.68
C THR A 36 -26.01 -44.68 14.77
N HIS A 37 -27.04 -43.91 14.40
CA HIS A 37 -27.04 -42.45 14.30
C HIS A 37 -27.58 -41.75 15.57
N THR A 38 -27.10 -40.53 15.81
CA THR A 38 -27.97 -39.35 16.04
C THR A 38 -27.51 -38.22 15.13
N ALA A 39 -28.39 -37.28 14.79
CA ALA A 39 -28.09 -36.22 13.82
C ALA A 39 -28.66 -34.87 14.25
N THR A 40 -27.81 -33.84 14.26
CA THR A 40 -28.21 -32.43 14.42
C THR A 40 -28.09 -31.72 13.08
N LYS A 41 -29.24 -31.36 12.49
CA LYS A 41 -29.27 -30.63 11.22
C LYS A 41 -28.74 -29.20 11.41
N ARG A 42 -27.74 -28.81 10.61
CA ARG A 42 -27.58 -27.40 10.23
C ARG A 42 -28.58 -27.11 9.09
N PRO A 43 -29.17 -25.90 9.01
CA PRO A 43 -30.00 -25.54 7.85
C PRO A 43 -29.13 -25.50 6.58
N PRO A 44 -29.68 -25.84 5.40
CA PRO A 44 -28.99 -25.65 4.14
C PRO A 44 -28.82 -24.15 3.88
N ILE A 45 -27.59 -23.72 3.57
CA ILE A 45 -27.34 -22.39 3.03
C ILE A 45 -27.88 -22.38 1.60
N SER A 46 -28.72 -21.39 1.26
CA SER A 46 -29.22 -21.23 -0.11
C SER A 46 -28.12 -20.65 -0.99
N SER A 47 -27.94 -21.21 -2.19
CA SER A 47 -26.89 -20.80 -3.15
C SER A 47 -26.96 -19.32 -3.52
N SER A 48 -28.15 -18.71 -3.42
CA SER A 48 -28.39 -17.28 -3.70
C SER A 48 -27.81 -16.33 -2.65
N ASP A 49 -27.23 -16.79 -1.53
CA ASP A 49 -26.61 -15.91 -0.51
C ASP A 49 -25.08 -15.82 -0.56
N GLU A 50 -24.38 -16.78 -1.16
CA GLU A 50 -22.92 -16.68 -1.37
C GLU A 50 -22.60 -15.70 -2.50
N GLU A 51 -23.35 -15.78 -3.60
CA GLU A 51 -23.23 -14.94 -4.79
C GLU A 51 -23.45 -13.44 -4.48
N LYS A 52 -24.20 -13.11 -3.43
CA LYS A 52 -24.48 -11.73 -3.04
C LYS A 52 -23.27 -10.95 -2.54
N ARG A 53 -22.16 -11.59 -2.10
CA ARG A 53 -21.14 -10.91 -1.27
C ARG A 53 -19.76 -10.63 -1.88
N ARG A 54 -19.29 -11.28 -2.95
CA ARG A 54 -17.92 -11.04 -3.48
C ARG A 54 -17.83 -11.03 -5.01
N THR A 55 -17.32 -9.92 -5.56
CA THR A 55 -16.79 -9.82 -6.93
C THR A 55 -15.34 -10.29 -6.98
N ARG A 56 -15.12 -11.56 -6.63
CA ARG A 56 -13.80 -12.18 -6.80
C ARG A 56 -13.46 -12.26 -8.29
N SER A 57 -12.16 -12.19 -8.60
CA SER A 57 -11.71 -12.47 -9.95
C SER A 57 -12.12 -13.88 -10.43
N LYS A 58 -12.31 -13.99 -11.75
CA LYS A 58 -12.47 -15.25 -12.48
C LYS A 58 -11.29 -15.54 -13.42
N ILE A 59 -10.31 -14.64 -13.49
CA ILE A 59 -9.09 -14.85 -14.28
C ILE A 59 -8.33 -16.02 -13.64
N GLU A 60 -7.91 -17.00 -14.44
CA GLU A 60 -7.01 -18.04 -13.94
C GLU A 60 -5.64 -17.44 -13.66
N PHE A 61 -5.07 -17.77 -12.50
CA PHE A 61 -3.77 -17.27 -12.08
C PHE A 61 -2.66 -17.87 -12.96
N ASP A 62 -2.28 -17.17 -14.04
CA ASP A 62 -1.23 -17.62 -14.94
C ASP A 62 0.17 -17.29 -14.37
N TRP A 63 0.70 -18.25 -13.62
CA TRP A 63 2.06 -18.25 -13.10
C TRP A 63 3.14 -18.15 -14.19
N ARG A 64 2.82 -18.44 -15.47
CA ARG A 64 3.76 -18.35 -16.60
C ARG A 64 3.88 -16.92 -17.10
N GLN A 65 2.78 -16.20 -17.30
CA GLN A 65 2.82 -14.75 -17.56
C GLN A 65 3.54 -14.00 -16.43
N GLN A 66 3.34 -14.42 -15.18
CA GLN A 66 4.08 -13.84 -14.05
C GLN A 66 5.57 -14.17 -14.09
N HIS A 67 5.98 -15.40 -14.42
CA HIS A 67 7.40 -15.70 -14.69
C HIS A 67 7.97 -14.97 -15.90
N TYR A 68 7.13 -14.63 -16.88
CA TYR A 68 7.54 -13.91 -18.08
C TYR A 68 7.87 -12.44 -17.80
N TYR A 69 7.23 -11.82 -16.79
CA TYR A 69 7.48 -10.42 -16.40
C TYR A 69 8.30 -10.24 -15.10
N ASN A 70 8.42 -11.27 -14.25
CA ASN A 70 9.18 -11.25 -12.99
C ASN A 70 10.65 -11.63 -13.22
N LEU A 71 11.39 -10.77 -13.93
CA LEU A 71 12.80 -10.98 -14.33
C LEU A 71 13.74 -11.23 -13.14
N ASP A 72 13.48 -10.63 -11.98
CA ASP A 72 14.25 -10.80 -10.73
C ASP A 72 13.84 -12.04 -9.91
N GLY A 73 12.77 -12.75 -10.29
CA GLY A 73 12.20 -13.88 -9.55
C GLY A 73 11.64 -13.55 -8.15
N GLY A 74 11.69 -12.29 -7.71
CA GLY A 74 11.54 -11.91 -6.31
C GLY A 74 10.16 -11.45 -5.85
N HIS A 75 9.27 -10.98 -6.74
CA HIS A 75 7.96 -10.45 -6.32
C HIS A 75 6.89 -10.59 -7.41
N ILE A 76 5.68 -10.98 -7.00
CA ILE A 76 4.51 -11.06 -7.87
C ILE A 76 3.66 -9.79 -7.68
N PRO A 77 3.43 -8.98 -8.73
CA PRO A 77 2.54 -7.81 -8.64
C PRO A 77 1.10 -8.25 -8.31
N VAL A 78 0.38 -7.44 -7.53
CA VAL A 78 -0.93 -7.80 -6.97
C VAL A 78 -2.03 -7.55 -8.00
N LEU A 79 -2.93 -8.50 -8.22
CA LEU A 79 -3.98 -8.38 -9.25
C LEU A 79 -3.42 -8.09 -10.67
N LEU A 80 -2.24 -8.62 -11.02
CA LEU A 80 -1.56 -8.29 -12.28
C LEU A 80 -2.42 -8.57 -13.54
N GLY A 81 -3.12 -9.71 -13.58
CA GLY A 81 -3.96 -10.07 -14.73
C GLY A 81 -5.17 -9.15 -14.87
N GLU A 82 -5.74 -8.73 -13.75
CA GLU A 82 -6.83 -7.76 -13.69
C GLU A 82 -6.36 -6.35 -14.08
N VAL A 83 -5.15 -5.94 -13.67
CA VAL A 83 -4.55 -4.65 -14.09
C VAL A 83 -4.31 -4.62 -15.59
N LEU A 84 -3.73 -5.68 -16.17
CA LEU A 84 -3.55 -5.80 -17.62
C LEU A 84 -4.90 -5.74 -18.35
N GLN A 85 -5.90 -6.53 -17.90
CA GLN A 85 -7.24 -6.51 -18.48
C GLN A 85 -7.98 -5.16 -18.34
N VAL A 86 -7.60 -4.32 -17.37
CA VAL A 86 -8.19 -2.98 -17.21
C VAL A 86 -7.64 -1.99 -18.25
N PHE A 87 -6.42 -2.17 -18.71
CA PHE A 87 -5.77 -1.29 -19.69
C PHE A 87 -5.76 -1.84 -21.13
N ASP A 88 -5.99 -3.15 -21.31
CA ASP A 88 -6.44 -3.78 -22.56
C ASP A 88 -7.85 -3.28 -22.93
N SER A 89 -7.91 -2.09 -23.53
CA SER A 89 -9.14 -1.36 -23.83
C SER A 89 -9.29 -1.10 -25.33
N ARG A 90 -10.50 -0.70 -25.76
CA ARG A 90 -10.76 -0.26 -27.15
C ARG A 90 -9.95 0.98 -27.58
N VAL A 91 -9.37 1.72 -26.63
CA VAL A 91 -8.47 2.85 -26.89
C VAL A 91 -7.03 2.37 -26.66
N PRO A 92 -6.11 2.52 -27.64
CA PRO A 92 -4.71 2.09 -27.50
C PRO A 92 -3.98 2.88 -26.39
N LEU A 93 -3.16 2.20 -25.59
CA LEU A 93 -2.55 2.77 -24.37
C LEU A 93 -1.25 3.54 -24.67
N ARG A 94 -1.37 4.64 -25.42
CA ARG A 94 -0.23 5.46 -25.86
C ARG A 94 0.51 6.14 -24.70
N SER A 95 -0.21 6.53 -23.66
CA SER A 95 0.36 7.23 -22.51
C SER A 95 -0.06 6.62 -21.17
N PHE A 96 0.92 6.32 -20.32
CA PHE A 96 0.68 5.64 -19.03
C PHE A 96 1.46 6.25 -17.86
N VAL A 97 0.83 6.30 -16.68
CA VAL A 97 1.45 6.78 -15.43
C VAL A 97 1.31 5.75 -14.31
N ASP A 98 2.43 5.30 -13.76
CA ASP A 98 2.46 4.54 -12.51
C ASP A 98 2.75 5.50 -11.36
N CYS A 99 1.77 5.73 -10.49
CA CYS A 99 1.89 6.61 -9.33
C CYS A 99 2.67 5.97 -8.15
N THR A 100 3.06 4.70 -8.30
CA THR A 100 3.45 3.81 -7.20
C THR A 100 4.51 2.82 -7.69
N LEU A 101 5.46 3.35 -8.45
CA LEU A 101 6.42 2.62 -9.29
C LEU A 101 7.07 1.43 -8.55
N GLY A 102 7.47 1.57 -7.29
CA GLY A 102 7.96 0.46 -6.48
C GLY A 102 9.18 -0.22 -7.12
N ALA A 103 9.10 -1.53 -7.36
CA ALA A 103 10.12 -2.28 -8.11
C ALA A 103 9.78 -2.40 -9.62
N ALA A 104 8.97 -1.48 -10.15
CA ALA A 104 8.45 -1.43 -11.52
C ALA A 104 7.72 -2.71 -12.01
N GLY A 105 7.23 -3.57 -11.12
CA GLY A 105 6.69 -4.89 -11.48
C GLY A 105 5.32 -4.88 -12.18
N HIS A 106 4.47 -3.87 -11.93
CA HIS A 106 3.28 -3.63 -12.76
C HIS A 106 3.68 -2.96 -14.08
N SER A 107 4.54 -1.95 -13.96
CA SER A 107 5.02 -1.10 -15.04
C SER A 107 5.69 -1.90 -16.17
N SER A 108 6.58 -2.85 -15.83
CA SER A 108 7.28 -3.72 -16.78
C SER A 108 6.34 -4.61 -17.58
N ALA A 109 5.27 -5.12 -16.96
CA ALA A 109 4.28 -5.95 -17.61
C ALA A 109 3.36 -5.13 -18.54
N ILE A 110 2.97 -3.93 -18.13
CA ILE A 110 2.13 -3.03 -18.94
C ILE A 110 2.90 -2.55 -20.18
N ILE A 111 4.15 -2.10 -20.03
CA ILE A 111 5.01 -1.68 -21.16
C ILE A 111 5.21 -2.83 -22.17
N GLN A 112 5.33 -4.08 -21.71
CA GLN A 112 5.50 -5.24 -22.60
C GLN A 112 4.19 -5.77 -23.21
N ALA A 113 3.04 -5.39 -22.67
CA ALA A 113 1.73 -5.69 -23.23
C ALA A 113 1.31 -4.67 -24.30
N HIS A 114 1.70 -3.41 -24.13
CA HIS A 114 1.29 -2.28 -24.98
C HIS A 114 2.46 -1.76 -25.84
N SER A 115 2.71 -2.43 -26.97
CA SER A 115 3.74 -2.00 -27.93
C SER A 115 3.38 -0.71 -28.69
N GLU A 116 2.14 -0.22 -28.54
CA GLU A 116 1.70 1.10 -28.98
C GLU A 116 2.12 2.26 -28.07
N MET A 117 2.74 1.98 -26.91
CA MET A 117 3.04 3.01 -25.91
C MET A 117 4.14 3.95 -26.39
N GLU A 118 3.88 5.25 -26.31
CA GLU A 118 4.75 6.35 -26.73
C GLU A 118 5.37 7.06 -25.52
N ILE A 119 4.63 7.16 -24.39
CA ILE A 119 5.08 7.84 -23.16
C ILE A 119 4.74 7.00 -21.92
N TYR A 120 5.74 6.75 -21.08
CA TYR A 120 5.57 6.17 -19.75
C TYR A 120 6.14 7.12 -18.67
N VAL A 121 5.41 7.28 -17.55
CA VAL A 121 5.87 8.06 -16.38
C VAL A 121 5.72 7.26 -15.09
N GLY A 122 6.83 7.02 -14.37
CA GLY A 122 6.86 6.37 -13.07
C GLY A 122 7.12 7.33 -11.91
N LEU A 123 6.38 7.18 -10.81
CA LEU A 123 6.51 7.99 -9.59
C LEU A 123 6.72 7.08 -8.36
N ASP A 124 7.73 7.38 -7.54
CA ASP A 124 7.82 6.88 -6.17
C ASP A 124 8.49 7.93 -5.27
N VAL A 125 8.16 7.92 -3.98
CA VAL A 125 8.86 8.73 -2.98
C VAL A 125 10.13 8.04 -2.46
N ASP A 126 10.19 6.71 -2.55
CA ASP A 126 11.27 5.89 -2.01
C ASP A 126 12.45 5.79 -2.99
N PRO A 127 13.64 6.30 -2.64
CA PRO A 127 14.77 6.28 -3.55
C PRO A 127 15.31 4.87 -3.84
N LEU A 128 15.04 3.88 -2.97
CA LEU A 128 15.40 2.48 -3.21
C LEU A 128 14.42 1.77 -4.15
N ALA A 129 13.18 2.26 -4.23
CA ALA A 129 12.23 1.83 -5.25
C ALA A 129 12.72 2.32 -6.62
N HIS A 130 13.04 3.62 -6.71
CA HIS A 130 13.56 4.27 -7.90
C HIS A 130 14.77 3.55 -8.53
N GLU A 131 15.82 3.29 -7.73
CA GLU A 131 17.04 2.57 -8.15
C GLU A 131 16.76 1.17 -8.75
N LYS A 132 15.78 0.46 -8.20
CA LYS A 132 15.35 -0.84 -8.71
C LYS A 132 14.48 -0.73 -9.95
N ALA A 133 13.63 0.30 -10.01
CA ALA A 133 12.79 0.57 -11.17
C ALA A 133 13.64 0.96 -12.39
N GLU A 134 14.65 1.82 -12.23
CA GLU A 134 15.63 2.12 -13.28
C GLU A 134 16.32 0.84 -13.77
N THR A 135 16.78 -0.01 -12.84
CA THR A 135 17.43 -1.30 -13.16
C THR A 135 16.51 -2.21 -13.99
N LEU A 136 15.24 -2.38 -13.60
CA LEU A 136 14.28 -3.19 -14.35
C LEU A 136 13.87 -2.57 -15.69
N MET A 137 13.68 -1.25 -15.74
CA MET A 137 13.33 -0.52 -16.98
C MET A 137 14.41 -0.67 -18.04
N ASN A 138 15.69 -0.58 -17.66
CA ASN A 138 16.79 -0.81 -18.59
C ASN A 138 16.70 -2.21 -19.25
N ILE A 139 16.36 -3.26 -18.50
CA ILE A 139 16.20 -4.63 -19.04
C ILE A 139 14.95 -4.76 -19.93
N VAL A 140 13.85 -4.05 -19.60
CA VAL A 140 12.60 -4.07 -20.37
C VAL A 140 12.71 -3.34 -21.72
N LEU A 141 13.55 -2.31 -21.77
CA LEU A 141 13.85 -1.50 -22.96
C LEU A 141 14.94 -2.15 -23.84
N ASP A 142 15.90 -2.86 -23.25
CA ASP A 142 17.01 -3.48 -23.97
C ASP A 142 16.57 -4.71 -24.78
N LYS A 143 16.56 -4.57 -26.11
CA LYS A 143 16.19 -5.63 -27.06
C LYS A 143 17.22 -6.76 -27.15
N GLU A 144 18.49 -6.53 -26.83
CA GLU A 144 19.50 -7.60 -26.78
C GLU A 144 19.28 -8.50 -25.55
N LEU A 145 18.73 -7.95 -24.46
CA LEU A 145 18.29 -8.70 -23.28
C LEU A 145 16.88 -9.33 -23.45
N GLY A 146 16.25 -9.18 -24.62
CA GLY A 146 14.92 -9.72 -24.92
C GLY A 146 13.75 -8.79 -24.58
N GLY A 147 14.04 -7.51 -24.32
CA GLY A 147 13.06 -6.45 -24.12
C GLY A 147 12.05 -6.32 -25.26
N LYS A 148 10.84 -5.89 -24.91
CA LYS A 148 9.63 -5.91 -25.77
C LYS A 148 9.01 -4.54 -26.02
N ALA A 149 9.55 -3.49 -25.43
CA ALA A 149 9.08 -2.12 -25.58
C ALA A 149 9.17 -1.63 -27.04
N SER A 150 8.39 -0.58 -27.34
CA SER A 150 8.55 0.19 -28.58
C SER A 150 9.91 0.89 -28.63
N GLU A 151 10.44 1.12 -29.84
CA GLU A 151 11.68 1.90 -30.03
C GLU A 151 11.46 3.39 -29.77
N ASP A 152 10.22 3.86 -29.96
CA ASP A 152 9.84 5.26 -29.75
C ASP A 152 9.48 5.59 -28.30
N LEU A 153 9.33 4.57 -27.42
CA LEU A 153 8.84 4.74 -26.05
C LEU A 153 9.75 5.63 -25.21
N GLN A 154 9.25 6.79 -24.80
CA GLN A 154 9.91 7.67 -23.84
C GLN A 154 9.56 7.25 -22.41
N VAL A 155 10.55 6.77 -21.66
CA VAL A 155 10.42 6.37 -20.24
C VAL A 155 10.95 7.47 -19.33
N TYR A 156 10.09 8.03 -18.50
CA TYR A 156 10.45 8.98 -17.45
C TYR A 156 10.19 8.36 -16.08
N THR A 157 11.08 8.60 -15.13
CA THR A 157 10.82 8.31 -13.72
C THR A 157 11.17 9.52 -12.87
N PHE A 158 10.42 9.79 -11.80
CA PHE A 158 10.71 10.87 -10.87
C PHE A 158 10.62 10.39 -9.42
N GLN A 159 11.57 10.81 -8.58
CA GLN A 159 11.47 10.63 -7.12
C GLN A 159 10.50 11.69 -6.53
N LYS A 160 9.20 11.51 -6.76
CA LYS A 160 8.11 12.45 -6.38
C LYS A 160 6.95 11.71 -5.73
N ASN A 161 6.15 12.45 -4.96
CA ASN A 161 4.89 11.92 -4.44
C ASN A 161 3.81 11.97 -5.52
N PHE A 162 2.91 10.98 -5.55
CA PHE A 162 1.84 10.91 -6.54
C PHE A 162 0.83 12.07 -6.49
N LYS A 163 0.74 12.81 -5.38
CA LYS A 163 -0.01 14.08 -5.31
C LYS A 163 0.52 15.12 -6.32
N ASP A 164 1.79 15.03 -6.68
CA ASP A 164 2.53 15.97 -7.54
C ASP A 164 2.53 15.53 -9.01
N ILE A 165 1.65 14.60 -9.42
CA ILE A 165 1.50 14.10 -10.81
C ILE A 165 1.41 15.23 -11.85
N LYS A 166 0.77 16.37 -11.53
CA LYS A 166 0.70 17.54 -12.42
C LYS A 166 2.05 18.24 -12.64
N SER A 167 2.96 18.20 -11.66
CA SER A 167 4.36 18.66 -11.86
C SER A 167 5.14 17.63 -12.70
N ALA A 168 4.98 16.33 -12.44
CA ALA A 168 5.66 15.30 -13.21
C ALA A 168 5.29 15.32 -14.70
N LEU A 169 3.99 15.38 -15.02
CA LEU A 169 3.53 15.46 -16.41
C LEU A 169 3.94 16.78 -17.10
N GLY A 170 3.90 17.90 -16.38
CA GLY A 170 4.35 19.20 -16.92
C GLY A 170 5.86 19.28 -17.19
N GLU A 171 6.68 18.47 -16.52
CA GLU A 171 8.12 18.34 -16.79
C GLU A 171 8.44 17.34 -17.92
N VAL A 172 7.47 16.54 -18.36
CA VAL A 172 7.57 15.66 -19.54
C VAL A 172 7.11 16.40 -20.80
N ASP A 173 5.86 16.85 -20.81
CA ASP A 173 5.30 17.73 -21.84
C ASP A 173 4.07 18.45 -21.25
N GLU A 174 4.09 19.78 -21.22
CA GLU A 174 2.98 20.62 -20.73
C GLU A 174 1.65 20.28 -21.43
N LYS A 175 1.68 19.79 -22.68
CA LYS A 175 0.48 19.33 -23.41
C LYS A 175 -0.24 18.16 -22.72
N LEU A 176 0.46 17.33 -21.95
CA LEU A 176 -0.16 16.23 -21.17
C LEU A 176 -1.10 16.75 -20.07
N LEU A 177 -0.93 18.01 -19.63
CA LEU A 177 -1.86 18.67 -18.71
C LEU A 177 -3.16 19.13 -19.38
N VAL A 178 -3.21 19.13 -20.72
CA VAL A 178 -4.36 19.60 -21.53
C VAL A 178 -5.04 18.45 -22.27
N HIS A 179 -4.27 17.52 -22.85
CA HIS A 179 -4.79 16.33 -23.53
C HIS A 179 -5.06 15.18 -22.56
N GLY A 180 -4.34 15.12 -21.45
CA GLY A 180 -4.38 14.04 -20.48
C GLY A 180 -3.59 12.79 -20.91
N VAL A 181 -3.63 11.77 -20.04
CA VAL A 181 -3.01 10.46 -20.24
C VAL A 181 -4.05 9.33 -20.25
N ASP A 182 -3.76 8.23 -20.96
CA ASP A 182 -4.73 7.17 -21.24
C ASP A 182 -4.89 6.17 -20.10
N GLY A 183 -3.81 5.91 -19.35
CA GLY A 183 -3.85 5.07 -18.14
C GLY A 183 -3.11 5.67 -16.95
N ILE A 184 -3.69 5.53 -15.76
CA ILE A 184 -3.04 5.83 -14.48
C ILE A 184 -3.28 4.67 -13.52
N LEU A 185 -2.22 4.15 -12.89
CA LEU A 185 -2.27 3.13 -11.84
C LEU A 185 -1.80 3.69 -10.49
N MET A 186 -2.45 3.27 -9.40
CA MET A 186 -1.99 3.47 -8.02
C MET A 186 -2.09 2.15 -7.22
N ASP A 187 -0.98 1.47 -6.96
CA ASP A 187 -0.86 0.32 -6.04
C ASP A 187 -0.47 0.80 -4.64
N LEU A 188 -1.47 1.04 -3.78
CA LEU A 188 -1.28 1.78 -2.53
C LEU A 188 -0.58 0.96 -1.43
N GLY A 189 -0.04 1.66 -0.43
CA GLY A 189 0.50 1.03 0.78
C GLY A 189 2.02 0.94 0.78
N VAL A 190 2.58 -0.26 0.92
CA VAL A 190 4.03 -0.46 1.12
C VAL A 190 4.63 -1.48 0.15
N SER A 191 5.82 -1.19 -0.33
CA SER A 191 6.59 -2.12 -1.17
C SER A 191 7.18 -3.27 -0.35
N SER A 192 7.48 -4.40 -1.00
CA SER A 192 8.07 -5.55 -0.30
C SER A 192 9.44 -5.23 0.32
N MET A 193 10.23 -4.35 -0.31
CA MET A 193 11.54 -3.90 0.18
C MET A 193 11.47 -3.03 1.45
N GLN A 194 10.39 -2.25 1.62
CA GLN A 194 10.15 -1.49 2.86
C GLN A 194 9.84 -2.40 4.05
N VAL A 195 9.19 -3.55 3.81
CA VAL A 195 8.80 -4.51 4.86
C VAL A 195 9.90 -5.54 5.14
N SER A 196 10.69 -5.93 4.13
CA SER A 196 11.79 -6.89 4.31
C SER A 196 13.03 -6.26 4.96
N ASN A 197 13.31 -4.98 4.68
CA ASN A 197 14.40 -4.25 5.33
C ASN A 197 13.95 -3.73 6.71
N ALA A 198 14.45 -4.36 7.78
CA ALA A 198 14.08 -4.01 9.15
C ALA A 198 14.47 -2.57 9.54
N GLU A 199 15.57 -2.04 8.97
CA GLU A 199 16.04 -0.65 9.19
C GLU A 199 15.03 0.43 8.72
N ARG A 200 13.99 0.05 7.98
CA ARG A 200 12.91 0.94 7.56
C ARG A 200 11.76 1.03 8.57
N GLY A 201 11.71 0.15 9.57
CA GLY A 201 10.73 0.19 10.66
C GLY A 201 9.31 -0.31 10.33
N PHE A 202 9.04 -0.80 9.12
CA PHE A 202 7.69 -1.26 8.74
C PHE A 202 7.38 -2.71 9.19
N SER A 203 8.37 -3.47 9.68
CA SER A 203 8.20 -4.89 9.99
C SER A 203 7.64 -5.13 11.41
N VAL A 204 6.54 -5.88 11.48
CA VAL A 204 5.94 -6.39 12.73
C VAL A 204 6.66 -7.65 13.25
N LEU A 205 7.57 -8.23 12.46
CA LEU A 205 8.22 -9.51 12.75
C LEU A 205 9.74 -9.43 12.95
N ASN A 206 10.38 -8.40 12.40
CA ASN A 206 11.81 -8.15 12.51
C ASN A 206 12.01 -6.82 13.26
N ASP A 207 12.87 -6.83 14.27
CA ASP A 207 13.19 -5.64 15.07
C ASP A 207 14.04 -4.63 14.27
N GLY A 208 13.85 -3.34 14.55
CA GLY A 208 14.46 -2.21 13.85
C GLY A 208 13.98 -0.87 14.41
N PRO A 209 14.45 0.28 13.87
CA PRO A 209 14.10 1.60 14.38
C PRO A 209 12.64 1.97 14.09
N LEU A 210 12.01 2.76 14.98
CA LEU A 210 10.65 3.30 14.79
C LEU A 210 10.61 4.46 13.77
N ASP A 211 11.03 4.20 12.53
CA ASP A 211 11.11 5.19 11.46
C ASP A 211 9.79 5.29 10.66
N MET A 212 9.46 4.26 9.86
CA MET A 212 8.25 4.14 9.02
C MET A 212 8.09 5.21 7.91
N ARG A 213 9.12 6.00 7.60
CA ARG A 213 9.08 6.96 6.47
C ARG A 213 9.26 6.23 5.13
N MET A 214 8.37 6.49 4.17
CA MET A 214 8.48 5.98 2.81
C MET A 214 9.64 6.62 2.04
N ASN A 215 9.92 7.91 2.26
CA ASN A 215 11.17 8.55 1.83
C ASN A 215 12.09 8.81 3.04
N PRO A 216 13.14 7.99 3.27
CA PRO A 216 14.04 8.17 4.40
C PRO A 216 15.05 9.32 4.20
N LYS A 217 15.22 9.83 2.96
CA LYS A 217 16.17 10.91 2.63
C LYS A 217 15.65 12.32 2.96
N VAL A 218 14.35 12.50 3.21
CA VAL A 218 13.83 13.75 3.78
C VAL A 218 14.45 13.93 5.16
N SER A 219 15.08 15.09 5.43
CA SER A 219 15.83 15.31 6.66
C SER A 219 15.03 16.10 7.70
N ALA A 220 15.18 15.74 8.98
CA ALA A 220 14.39 16.31 10.06
C ALA A 220 14.84 17.74 10.45
N ALA A 221 14.34 18.76 9.74
CA ALA A 221 14.55 20.18 10.04
C ALA A 221 13.52 20.74 11.06
N THR A 222 13.63 20.32 12.33
CA THR A 222 13.15 21.02 13.54
C THR A 222 11.79 21.76 13.45
N SER A 223 10.71 21.08 13.02
CA SER A 223 9.36 21.71 12.92
C SER A 223 8.23 21.03 13.72
N VAL A 224 8.49 19.89 14.38
CA VAL A 224 7.47 19.09 15.10
C VAL A 224 6.70 19.90 16.16
N PHE A 225 7.37 20.81 16.88
CA PHE A 225 6.75 21.62 17.93
C PHE A 225 5.80 22.71 17.39
N LEU A 226 5.93 23.09 16.13
CA LEU A 226 5.20 24.22 15.54
C LEU A 226 3.84 23.79 14.96
N TYR A 227 3.79 22.63 14.30
CA TYR A 227 2.58 22.09 13.67
C TYR A 227 1.47 21.76 14.69
N ILE A 228 1.83 21.29 15.89
CA ILE A 228 0.88 20.95 16.95
C ILE A 228 0.15 22.20 17.48
N ASN A 229 0.86 23.32 17.65
CA ASN A 229 0.27 24.56 18.16
C ASN A 229 -0.75 25.17 17.18
N LEU A 230 -0.52 25.03 15.87
CA LEU A 230 -1.46 25.47 14.82
C LEU A 230 -2.83 24.77 14.89
N GLN A 231 -2.86 23.48 15.22
CA GLN A 231 -4.12 22.72 15.34
C GLN A 231 -4.89 23.01 16.64
N CYS A 232 -4.19 23.45 17.71
CA CYS A 232 -4.81 23.71 19.01
C CYS A 232 -5.29 25.16 19.24
N GLY A 233 -5.10 26.05 18.27
CA GLY A 233 -5.59 27.44 18.33
C GLY A 233 -5.00 28.29 19.47
N LYS A 234 -3.87 27.88 20.05
CA LYS A 234 -3.22 28.56 21.18
C LYS A 234 -1.83 29.04 20.80
N TRP A 235 -1.65 30.35 20.80
CA TRP A 235 -0.38 31.01 20.57
C TRP A 235 0.33 31.26 21.91
N SER A 236 1.49 30.63 22.11
CA SER A 236 2.36 30.84 23.26
C SER A 236 3.82 30.84 22.80
N ILE A 237 4.51 31.99 22.89
CA ILE A 237 5.95 32.06 22.61
C ILE A 237 6.69 31.51 23.83
N ILE A 238 7.38 30.38 23.66
CA ILE A 238 8.24 29.78 24.69
C ILE A 238 9.70 30.02 24.29
N ASP A 239 10.40 30.79 25.12
CA ASP A 239 11.79 31.22 24.94
C ASP A 239 12.76 30.11 25.40
N ASP A 240 13.14 29.19 24.50
CA ASP A 240 14.14 28.15 24.81
C ASP A 240 15.57 28.70 24.82
N LYS A 241 16.03 29.01 26.03
CA LYS A 241 17.36 29.55 26.31
C LYS A 241 18.52 28.55 26.10
N ARG A 242 18.27 27.30 25.69
CA ARG A 242 19.34 26.31 25.45
C ARG A 242 20.02 26.39 24.08
N THR A 243 19.35 26.90 23.05
CA THR A 243 19.87 26.84 21.67
C THR A 243 20.71 28.06 21.25
N GLY A 244 20.65 29.17 22.00
CA GLY A 244 21.39 30.40 21.67
C GLY A 244 20.93 31.09 20.38
N ALA A 245 19.78 30.70 19.83
CA ALA A 245 19.23 31.25 18.58
C ALA A 245 18.93 32.75 18.72
N ARG A 246 19.77 33.58 18.10
CA ARG A 246 19.62 35.04 18.11
C ARG A 246 18.33 35.43 17.37
N SER A 247 17.53 36.31 17.98
CA SER A 247 16.20 36.70 17.46
C SER A 247 16.27 37.50 16.16
N TYR A 248 16.18 36.80 15.02
CA TYR A 248 16.07 37.40 13.68
C TYR A 248 14.61 37.69 13.28
N LEU A 249 13.92 38.50 14.09
CA LEU A 249 12.72 39.22 13.68
C LEU A 249 12.89 40.69 14.04
N GLY A 250 13.36 41.47 13.06
CA GLY A 250 13.35 42.93 13.15
C GLY A 250 11.92 43.46 13.15
N ARG A 251 11.68 44.60 13.82
CA ARG A 251 10.37 45.28 13.78
C ARG A 251 10.06 45.70 12.34
N GLY A 252 9.11 45.04 11.67
CA GLY A 252 8.69 45.40 10.32
C GLY A 252 8.16 44.27 9.44
N THR A 253 8.30 43.00 9.82
CA THR A 253 7.61 41.90 9.10
C THR A 253 6.11 41.99 9.34
N ASP A 254 5.34 42.25 8.30
CA ASP A 254 3.88 42.11 8.32
C ASP A 254 3.46 40.65 8.54
N GLU A 255 2.20 40.45 8.93
CA GLU A 255 1.62 39.14 9.24
C GLU A 255 1.63 38.22 8.01
N GLU A 256 1.47 38.76 6.80
CA GLU A 256 1.58 37.99 5.55
C GLU A 256 3.02 37.48 5.34
N SER A 257 4.04 38.31 5.54
CA SER A 257 5.45 37.93 5.44
C SER A 257 5.86 36.96 6.53
N ALA A 258 5.33 37.10 7.74
CA ALA A 258 5.49 36.14 8.82
C ALA A 258 4.84 34.79 8.46
N LEU A 259 3.63 34.79 7.87
CA LEU A 259 2.96 33.61 7.34
C LEU A 259 3.69 33.01 6.13
N LYS A 260 4.33 33.82 5.29
CA LYS A 260 5.15 33.40 4.14
C LYS A 260 6.42 32.69 4.61
N LEU A 261 7.12 33.27 5.57
CA LEU A 261 8.28 32.66 6.24
C LEU A 261 7.88 31.39 7.00
N LEU A 262 6.77 31.41 7.74
CA LEU A 262 6.16 30.20 8.31
C LEU A 262 5.88 29.16 7.24
N SER A 263 5.33 29.53 6.08
CA SER A 263 5.10 28.59 4.97
C SER A 263 6.40 28.05 4.37
N GLN A 264 7.47 28.85 4.32
CA GLN A 264 8.79 28.41 3.84
C GLN A 264 9.52 27.52 4.86
N VAL A 265 9.35 27.78 6.16
CA VAL A 265 9.89 26.94 7.25
C VAL A 265 9.07 25.66 7.40
N LEU A 266 7.75 25.70 7.26
CA LEU A 266 6.89 24.51 7.21
C LEU A 266 7.07 23.69 5.91
N ARG A 267 7.63 24.28 4.84
CA ARG A 267 8.12 23.59 3.64
C ARG A 267 9.52 22.98 3.80
N ALA A 268 10.24 23.30 4.87
CA ALA A 268 11.35 22.44 5.29
C ALA A 268 10.69 21.21 5.97
N GLU A 269 10.43 20.17 5.17
CA GLU A 269 9.73 18.96 5.59
C GLU A 269 10.48 18.25 6.74
N ALA A 270 10.19 18.64 7.98
CA ALA A 270 10.73 17.96 9.15
C ALA A 270 10.14 16.55 9.21
N SER A 271 10.91 15.59 8.69
CA SER A 271 10.44 14.23 8.46
C SER A 271 10.07 13.53 9.79
N LEU A 272 8.79 13.52 10.09
CA LEU A 272 8.21 12.87 11.27
C LEU A 272 8.53 11.37 11.24
N LYS A 273 8.97 10.80 12.37
CA LYS A 273 9.12 9.35 12.56
C LYS A 273 7.98 8.77 13.41
N ALA A 274 7.77 7.46 13.33
CA ALA A 274 6.88 6.77 14.26
C ALA A 274 7.33 6.93 15.74
N GLU A 275 8.64 7.05 15.98
CA GLU A 275 9.23 7.37 17.28
C GLU A 275 8.74 8.72 17.84
N ASP A 276 8.76 9.78 17.02
CA ASP A 276 8.29 11.13 17.41
C ASP A 276 6.82 11.12 17.81
N ILE A 277 6.00 10.34 17.10
CA ILE A 277 4.59 10.16 17.41
C ILE A 277 4.43 9.46 18.77
N LEU A 278 5.09 8.32 18.94
CA LEU A 278 4.93 7.48 20.14
C LEU A 278 5.46 8.19 21.40
N ASN A 279 6.57 8.93 21.30
CA ASN A 279 7.23 9.57 22.44
C ASN A 279 6.78 11.01 22.69
N SER A 280 6.49 11.81 21.65
CA SER A 280 6.33 13.27 21.77
C SER A 280 4.93 13.80 21.48
N TRP A 281 4.06 13.10 20.73
CA TRP A 281 2.71 13.62 20.44
C TRP A 281 1.80 13.68 21.68
N PRO A 282 0.80 14.58 21.72
CA PRO A 282 -0.22 14.60 22.77
C PRO A 282 -0.93 13.25 22.90
N GLU A 283 -1.28 12.88 24.14
CA GLU A 283 -1.92 11.58 24.46
C GLU A 283 -3.18 11.32 23.61
N ALA A 284 -4.02 12.35 23.46
CA ALA A 284 -5.25 12.29 22.67
C ALA A 284 -5.00 12.08 21.17
N GLU A 285 -3.88 12.55 20.62
CA GLU A 285 -3.53 12.36 19.21
C GLU A 285 -2.99 10.97 18.94
N VAL A 286 -2.20 10.41 19.87
CA VAL A 286 -1.84 8.98 19.84
C VAL A 286 -3.11 8.11 19.90
N GLY A 287 -4.05 8.46 20.78
CA GLY A 287 -5.38 7.84 20.84
C GLY A 287 -6.16 7.94 19.52
N ARG A 288 -6.19 9.13 18.91
CA ARG A 288 -6.87 9.41 17.65
C ARG A 288 -6.34 8.52 16.52
N ILE A 289 -5.04 8.48 16.28
CA ILE A 289 -4.50 7.68 15.16
C ILE A 289 -4.72 6.18 15.37
N LEU A 290 -4.58 5.66 16.60
CA LEU A 290 -4.82 4.25 16.90
C LEU A 290 -6.28 3.85 16.62
N ARG A 291 -7.22 4.72 17.01
CA ARG A 291 -8.65 4.54 16.77
C ARG A 291 -9.03 4.68 15.30
N ASP A 292 -8.61 5.78 14.66
CA ASP A 292 -9.15 6.22 13.37
C ASP A 292 -8.33 5.70 12.18
N TYR A 293 -7.00 5.61 12.30
CA TYR A 293 -6.12 5.07 11.25
C TYR A 293 -5.81 3.57 11.43
N GLY A 294 -5.84 3.07 12.67
CA GLY A 294 -5.71 1.63 12.96
C GLY A 294 -7.03 0.85 12.95
N GLU A 295 -8.17 1.54 12.99
CA GLU A 295 -9.51 0.98 13.24
C GLU A 295 -9.55 0.06 14.48
N GLU A 296 -8.78 0.40 15.54
CA GLU A 296 -8.68 -0.43 16.75
C GLU A 296 -9.82 -0.24 17.75
N SER A 297 -10.24 -1.35 18.36
CA SER A 297 -11.23 -1.34 19.46
C SER A 297 -10.61 -0.94 20.79
N ASP A 298 -9.42 -1.47 21.08
CA ASP A 298 -8.77 -1.37 22.39
C ASP A 298 -7.81 -0.16 22.46
N TRP A 299 -8.02 0.83 21.57
CA TRP A 299 -7.14 2.00 21.32
C TRP A 299 -6.78 2.77 22.60
N HIS A 300 -7.74 3.02 23.49
CA HIS A 300 -7.52 3.74 24.75
C HIS A 300 -6.57 2.98 25.67
N ARG A 301 -6.60 1.63 25.67
CA ARG A 301 -5.68 0.81 26.46
C ARG A 301 -4.27 0.79 25.86
N LEU A 302 -4.15 0.86 24.53
CA LEU A 302 -2.88 1.00 23.80
C LEU A 302 -2.24 2.37 24.08
N GLN A 303 -3.01 3.45 23.90
CA GLN A 303 -2.66 4.83 24.24
C GLN A 303 -2.09 4.94 25.66
N ASN A 304 -2.84 4.50 26.68
CA ASN A 304 -2.39 4.57 28.07
C ASN A 304 -1.08 3.79 28.31
N LYS A 305 -0.88 2.67 27.62
CA LYS A 305 0.35 1.86 27.72
C LYS A 305 1.55 2.53 27.05
N ILE A 306 1.38 3.07 25.85
CA ILE A 306 2.40 3.80 25.09
C ILE A 306 2.82 5.07 25.86
N VAL A 307 1.85 5.85 26.34
CA VAL A 307 2.14 7.10 27.07
C VAL A 307 2.78 6.81 28.44
N ASN A 308 2.42 5.72 29.11
CA ASN A 308 3.13 5.29 30.32
C ASN A 308 4.59 4.86 30.03
N ALA A 309 4.87 4.24 28.88
CA ALA A 309 6.24 3.84 28.49
C ALA A 309 7.21 5.05 28.43
N ARG A 310 6.72 6.24 28.09
CA ARG A 310 7.49 7.51 28.13
C ARG A 310 8.12 7.80 29.49
N SER A 311 7.49 7.37 30.59
CA SER A 311 8.06 7.54 31.95
C SER A 311 9.23 6.60 32.25
N TYR A 312 9.47 5.60 31.41
CA TYR A 312 10.58 4.63 31.49
C TYR A 312 11.64 4.84 30.40
N GLY A 313 11.51 5.89 29.58
CA GLY A 313 12.42 6.23 28.48
C GLY A 313 11.69 6.57 27.18
N GLY A 314 10.65 5.80 26.86
CA GLY A 314 9.93 5.88 25.57
C GLY A 314 9.79 4.51 24.93
N LEU A 315 9.64 4.52 23.61
CA LEU A 315 9.79 3.38 22.70
C LEU A 315 10.71 3.83 21.56
N HIS A 316 11.72 3.03 21.22
CA HIS A 316 12.73 3.35 20.22
C HIS A 316 12.80 2.28 19.11
N SER A 317 12.41 1.03 19.39
CA SER A 317 12.38 -0.06 18.40
C SER A 317 10.99 -0.62 18.08
N THR A 318 10.85 -1.23 16.89
CA THR A 318 9.64 -1.95 16.48
C THR A 318 9.38 -3.17 17.38
N GLY A 319 10.43 -3.83 17.86
CA GLY A 319 10.38 -4.89 18.86
C GLY A 319 9.79 -4.44 20.18
N GLU A 320 10.25 -3.32 20.76
CA GLU A 320 9.70 -2.76 22.00
C GLU A 320 8.20 -2.43 21.88
N LEU A 321 7.79 -1.86 20.74
CA LEU A 321 6.39 -1.59 20.42
C LEU A 321 5.57 -2.89 20.28
N VAL A 322 6.14 -3.92 19.64
CA VAL A 322 5.52 -5.24 19.50
C VAL A 322 5.37 -5.93 20.85
N ASP A 323 6.38 -5.88 21.72
CA ASP A 323 6.34 -6.46 23.06
C ASP A 323 5.34 -5.75 23.98
N LEU A 324 5.21 -4.42 23.87
CA LEU A 324 4.15 -3.67 24.52
C LEU A 324 2.75 -4.17 24.08
N VAL A 325 2.53 -4.38 22.78
CA VAL A 325 1.29 -4.92 22.22
C VAL A 325 1.04 -6.38 22.63
N GLN A 326 2.09 -7.21 22.70
CA GLN A 326 2.02 -8.58 23.21
C GLN A 326 1.61 -8.58 24.70
N SER A 327 2.18 -7.71 25.53
CA SER A 327 1.88 -7.59 26.98
C SER A 327 0.40 -7.30 27.28
N MET A 328 -0.34 -6.76 26.30
CA MET A 328 -1.75 -6.45 26.43
C MET A 328 -2.67 -7.61 26.04
N SER A 329 -2.17 -8.58 25.27
CA SER A 329 -2.99 -9.59 24.59
C SER A 329 -3.29 -10.81 25.48
N PRO A 330 -4.57 -11.16 25.71
CA PRO A 330 -4.90 -12.36 26.48
C PRO A 330 -4.35 -13.63 25.82
N MET A 331 -3.77 -14.54 26.61
CA MET A 331 -3.26 -15.85 26.15
C MET A 331 -4.30 -16.63 25.33
N SER A 332 -5.59 -16.47 25.63
CA SER A 332 -6.71 -17.10 24.92
C SER A 332 -6.91 -16.62 23.46
N LYS A 333 -6.35 -15.47 23.05
CA LYS A 333 -6.38 -15.01 21.64
C LYS A 333 -5.23 -15.59 20.79
N GLY A 334 -4.19 -16.15 21.42
CA GLY A 334 -3.01 -16.74 20.76
C GLY A 334 -2.23 -15.78 19.84
N ARG A 335 -1.26 -16.33 19.07
CA ARG A 335 -0.39 -15.53 18.17
C ARG A 335 -1.18 -14.73 17.12
N LYS A 336 -2.33 -15.23 16.65
CA LYS A 336 -3.20 -14.52 15.69
C LYS A 336 -3.86 -13.27 16.29
N GLY A 337 -4.00 -13.19 17.62
CA GLY A 337 -4.57 -12.03 18.31
C GLY A 337 -3.63 -10.83 18.27
N TRP A 338 -2.46 -10.96 18.90
CA TRP A 338 -1.52 -9.84 19.03
C TRP A 338 -0.96 -9.37 17.68
N VAL A 339 -0.71 -10.29 16.74
CA VAL A 339 -0.21 -9.92 15.39
C VAL A 339 -1.21 -8.99 14.69
N LYS A 340 -2.51 -9.28 14.75
CA LYS A 340 -3.54 -8.40 14.16
C LYS A 340 -3.49 -7.00 14.79
N THR A 341 -3.28 -6.92 16.10
CA THR A 341 -3.19 -5.63 16.81
C THR A 341 -1.91 -4.87 16.42
N ALA A 342 -0.77 -5.54 16.38
CA ALA A 342 0.49 -4.93 15.94
C ALA A 342 0.39 -4.44 14.48
N THR A 343 -0.17 -5.22 13.55
CA THR A 343 -0.42 -4.76 12.17
C THR A 343 -1.23 -3.47 12.09
N ARG A 344 -2.24 -3.31 12.95
CA ARG A 344 -3.08 -2.10 13.01
C ARG A 344 -2.40 -0.91 13.66
N VAL A 345 -1.62 -1.13 14.72
CA VAL A 345 -0.78 -0.10 15.35
C VAL A 345 0.26 0.42 14.34
N PHE A 346 0.92 -0.48 13.60
CA PHE A 346 1.87 -0.12 12.56
C PHE A 346 1.17 0.59 11.39
N GLN A 347 -0.01 0.13 10.95
CA GLN A 347 -0.83 0.84 9.96
C GLN A 347 -1.17 2.27 10.42
N ALA A 348 -1.56 2.47 11.68
CA ALA A 348 -1.90 3.78 12.24
C ALA A 348 -0.70 4.75 12.23
N LEU A 349 0.48 4.26 12.65
CA LEU A 349 1.72 5.02 12.66
C LEU A 349 2.18 5.34 11.23
N ARG A 350 2.17 4.35 10.33
CA ARG A 350 2.54 4.51 8.92
C ARG A 350 1.73 5.62 8.23
N ILE A 351 0.39 5.55 8.38
CA ILE A 351 -0.55 6.55 7.84
C ILE A 351 -0.27 7.95 8.41
N ALA A 352 0.04 8.04 9.71
CA ALA A 352 0.33 9.31 10.37
C ALA A 352 1.71 9.90 10.00
N VAL A 353 2.71 9.06 9.76
CA VAL A 353 4.07 9.45 9.34
C VAL A 353 4.08 9.99 7.90
N ASN A 354 3.34 9.36 6.99
CA ASN A 354 3.38 9.66 5.56
C ASN A 354 2.15 10.46 5.04
N ASP A 355 1.26 10.90 5.96
CA ASP A 355 -0.03 11.57 5.70
C ASP A 355 -0.86 10.95 4.56
N GLU A 356 -0.88 9.61 4.53
CA GLU A 356 -1.25 8.83 3.34
C GLU A 356 -2.66 9.10 2.84
N LEU A 357 -3.61 9.25 3.77
CA LEU A 357 -5.03 9.41 3.45
C LEU A 357 -5.34 10.77 2.82
N ARG A 358 -4.73 11.86 3.32
CA ARG A 358 -4.90 13.20 2.74
C ARG A 358 -4.17 13.31 1.39
N THR A 359 -2.98 12.71 1.32
CA THR A 359 -2.19 12.61 0.09
C THR A 359 -3.00 11.88 -1.00
N LEU A 360 -3.66 10.78 -0.65
CA LEU A 360 -4.56 10.03 -1.53
C LEU A 360 -5.79 10.86 -1.97
N GLU A 361 -6.45 11.59 -1.06
CA GLU A 361 -7.60 12.44 -1.42
C GLU A 361 -7.24 13.51 -2.46
N HIS A 362 -6.12 14.23 -2.28
CA HIS A 362 -5.65 15.21 -3.27
C HIS A 362 -5.25 14.54 -4.60
N ALA A 363 -4.52 13.42 -4.53
CA ALA A 363 -4.01 12.72 -5.70
C ALA A 363 -5.12 12.14 -6.58
N LEU A 364 -6.17 11.55 -6.01
CA LEU A 364 -7.28 10.98 -6.79
C LEU A 364 -7.97 12.05 -7.65
N SER A 365 -8.08 13.28 -7.16
CA SER A 365 -8.58 14.41 -7.96
C SER A 365 -7.56 14.79 -9.04
N ALA A 366 -6.29 14.94 -8.70
CA ALA A 366 -5.24 15.32 -9.66
C ALA A 366 -5.08 14.30 -10.79
N CYS A 367 -5.11 13.01 -10.50
CA CYS A 367 -5.06 11.93 -11.49
C CYS A 367 -6.29 11.96 -12.42
N PHE A 368 -7.50 12.14 -11.88
CA PHE A 368 -8.71 12.21 -12.71
C PHE A 368 -8.72 13.45 -13.61
N ASP A 369 -8.24 14.59 -13.13
CA ASP A 369 -8.01 15.78 -13.97
C ASP A 369 -7.02 15.48 -15.12
N CYS A 370 -5.96 14.73 -14.84
CA CYS A 370 -4.93 14.36 -15.80
C CYS A 370 -5.31 13.23 -16.78
N LEU A 371 -6.45 12.55 -16.65
CA LEU A 371 -6.86 11.54 -17.64
C LEU A 371 -7.28 12.16 -18.98
N SER A 372 -7.01 11.46 -20.09
CA SER A 372 -7.61 11.71 -21.41
C SER A 372 -9.09 11.29 -21.42
N PHE A 373 -9.86 11.67 -22.45
CA PHE A 373 -11.25 11.20 -22.59
C PHE A 373 -11.28 9.75 -23.07
N GLY A 374 -11.89 8.85 -22.29
CA GLY A 374 -11.77 7.40 -22.44
C GLY A 374 -10.67 6.79 -21.56
N GLY A 375 -9.75 7.62 -21.05
CA GLY A 375 -8.67 7.17 -20.17
C GLY A 375 -9.17 6.63 -18.82
N ARG A 376 -8.35 5.76 -18.20
CA ARG A 376 -8.70 4.96 -17.01
C ARG A 376 -7.76 5.23 -15.83
N LEU A 377 -8.34 5.47 -14.65
CA LEU A 377 -7.63 5.46 -13.37
C LEU A 377 -7.96 4.16 -12.62
N ALA A 378 -6.95 3.32 -12.44
CA ALA A 378 -6.98 2.10 -11.66
C ALA A 378 -6.30 2.30 -10.29
N VAL A 379 -6.93 1.85 -9.22
CA VAL A 379 -6.41 1.98 -7.85
C VAL A 379 -6.57 0.68 -7.09
N ILE A 380 -5.47 0.10 -6.62
CA ILE A 380 -5.43 -1.03 -5.71
C ILE A 380 -5.28 -0.50 -4.28
N SER A 381 -6.15 -0.95 -3.39
CA SER A 381 -6.17 -0.57 -1.97
C SER A 381 -6.09 -1.80 -1.06
N PHE A 382 -5.29 -1.75 0.01
CA PHE A 382 -5.00 -2.88 0.89
C PHE A 382 -5.68 -2.76 2.26
N HIS A 383 -6.26 -1.61 2.62
CA HIS A 383 -7.10 -1.50 3.82
C HIS A 383 -8.43 -0.79 3.58
N SER A 384 -9.21 -0.69 4.66
CA SER A 384 -10.57 -0.16 4.71
C SER A 384 -10.62 1.35 4.50
N LEU A 385 -9.60 2.10 4.93
CA LEU A 385 -9.58 3.56 4.83
C LEU A 385 -9.32 4.01 3.39
N GLU A 386 -8.29 3.46 2.74
CA GLU A 386 -8.01 3.65 1.31
C GLU A 386 -9.24 3.33 0.44
N ASP A 387 -9.79 2.11 0.53
CA ASP A 387 -10.97 1.66 -0.23
C ASP A 387 -12.21 2.55 -0.04
N ARG A 388 -12.40 3.08 1.18
CA ARG A 388 -13.48 4.00 1.53
C ARG A 388 -13.28 5.37 0.87
N ILE A 389 -12.05 5.89 0.88
CA ILE A 389 -11.67 7.14 0.21
C ILE A 389 -11.82 7.00 -1.31
N VAL A 390 -11.18 6.00 -1.93
CA VAL A 390 -11.24 5.77 -3.38
C VAL A 390 -12.68 5.61 -3.85
N LYS A 391 -13.51 4.83 -3.13
CA LYS A 391 -14.93 4.69 -3.44
C LYS A 391 -15.68 6.03 -3.35
N LYS A 392 -15.41 6.86 -2.34
CA LYS A 392 -16.06 8.17 -2.17
C LYS A 392 -15.62 9.11 -3.28
N MET A 393 -14.32 9.32 -3.46
CA MET A 393 -13.76 10.20 -4.48
C MET A 393 -14.22 9.82 -5.89
N PHE A 394 -14.24 8.52 -6.23
CA PHE A 394 -14.77 8.09 -7.54
C PHE A 394 -16.26 8.41 -7.71
N LEU A 395 -17.08 8.32 -6.65
CA LEU A 395 -18.49 8.73 -6.70
C LEU A 395 -18.65 10.25 -6.80
N ASP A 396 -17.82 11.01 -6.10
CA ASP A 396 -17.88 12.47 -6.12
C ASP A 396 -17.44 12.98 -7.52
N LEU A 397 -16.28 12.54 -8.03
CA LEU A 397 -15.69 12.95 -9.31
C LEU A 397 -16.62 12.71 -10.51
N VAL A 398 -17.24 11.52 -10.62
CA VAL A 398 -18.13 11.24 -11.76
C VAL A 398 -19.44 12.01 -11.71
N ASN A 399 -19.85 12.53 -10.53
CA ASN A 399 -21.14 13.20 -10.32
C ASN A 399 -21.03 14.72 -10.09
N VAL A 400 -19.85 15.35 -10.22
CA VAL A 400 -19.71 16.80 -9.99
C VAL A 400 -20.62 17.58 -10.95
N SER A 401 -21.69 18.12 -10.37
CA SER A 401 -22.56 19.16 -10.91
C SER A 401 -22.01 20.53 -10.51
N ASP A 402 -21.64 21.36 -11.48
CA ASP A 402 -21.20 22.72 -11.21
C ASP A 402 -22.39 23.61 -10.79
N GLY A 403 -22.35 24.15 -9.57
CA GLY A 403 -23.09 25.35 -9.16
C GLY A 403 -24.63 25.29 -9.07
N ASP A 404 -25.13 25.42 -7.83
CA ASP A 404 -26.46 25.97 -7.49
C ASP A 404 -27.72 25.25 -8.04
N ALA A 405 -28.14 24.18 -7.35
CA ALA A 405 -29.54 23.73 -7.30
C ALA A 405 -29.84 23.00 -5.97
N GLY A 406 -31.11 22.96 -5.58
CA GLY A 406 -31.58 22.36 -4.33
C GLY A 406 -31.67 20.82 -4.31
N GLU A 407 -32.42 20.27 -3.35
CA GLU A 407 -32.48 18.83 -3.03
C GLU A 407 -33.10 17.89 -4.09
N GLU A 408 -32.44 17.70 -5.24
CA GLU A 408 -32.57 16.47 -6.02
C GLU A 408 -31.25 15.70 -6.07
N ARG A 409 -31.18 14.59 -5.32
CA ARG A 409 -30.08 13.62 -5.44
C ARG A 409 -30.13 12.99 -6.82
N SER A 410 -29.22 13.40 -7.70
CA SER A 410 -29.09 12.93 -9.09
C SER A 410 -29.35 11.43 -9.21
N ARG A 411 -30.34 11.07 -10.03
CA ARG A 411 -30.71 9.68 -10.28
C ARG A 411 -29.59 8.99 -11.05
N VAL A 412 -28.71 8.30 -10.32
CA VAL A 412 -27.69 7.41 -10.90
C VAL A 412 -28.39 6.44 -11.85
N LEU A 413 -28.23 6.66 -13.15
CA LEU A 413 -28.84 5.85 -14.19
C LEU A 413 -28.14 4.49 -14.25
N GLN A 414 -28.73 3.53 -13.55
CA GLN A 414 -28.44 2.12 -13.72
C GLN A 414 -29.06 1.66 -15.04
N LEU A 415 -28.28 1.77 -16.10
CA LEU A 415 -28.50 1.00 -17.32
C LEU A 415 -27.91 -0.38 -17.08
N ASP A 416 -28.75 -1.42 -17.12
CA ASP A 416 -28.25 -2.76 -17.46
C ASP A 416 -27.92 -2.74 -18.96
N ASN A 417 -26.77 -3.29 -19.35
CA ASN A 417 -26.11 -2.98 -20.62
C ASN A 417 -26.73 -3.74 -21.81
N ASP A 418 -26.72 -3.13 -23.00
CA ASP A 418 -27.30 -3.70 -24.23
C ASP A 418 -26.23 -3.94 -25.31
N GLY A 419 -26.09 -5.21 -25.71
CA GLY A 419 -25.91 -5.61 -27.11
C GLY A 419 -24.58 -5.35 -27.82
N SER A 420 -23.62 -4.62 -27.27
CA SER A 420 -22.32 -4.34 -27.92
C SER A 420 -21.15 -5.01 -27.22
N GLU A 421 -20.28 -5.66 -28.00
CA GLU A 421 -19.22 -6.61 -27.57
C GLU A 421 -18.54 -6.21 -26.24
N GLU A 422 -18.94 -6.87 -25.16
CA GLU A 422 -18.67 -6.39 -23.81
C GLU A 422 -17.23 -6.68 -23.35
N GLU A 423 -16.61 -5.70 -22.69
CA GLU A 423 -15.45 -5.96 -21.84
C GLU A 423 -15.88 -6.85 -20.66
N THR A 424 -15.72 -8.17 -20.82
CA THR A 424 -16.33 -9.23 -19.98
C THR A 424 -16.05 -9.15 -18.48
N TRP A 425 -15.12 -8.30 -18.05
CA TRP A 425 -14.80 -8.02 -16.65
C TRP A 425 -15.73 -6.95 -16.01
N VAL A 426 -16.30 -6.03 -16.81
CA VAL A 426 -17.14 -4.89 -16.39
C VAL A 426 -18.57 -5.34 -16.05
N LYS A 427 -18.70 -6.12 -14.97
CA LYS A 427 -19.98 -6.78 -14.62
C LYS A 427 -21.11 -5.82 -14.24
N LYS A 428 -20.80 -4.69 -13.58
CA LYS A 428 -21.75 -3.63 -13.19
C LYS A 428 -21.00 -2.30 -13.01
N SER A 429 -21.37 -1.28 -13.77
CA SER A 429 -20.82 0.07 -13.68
C SER A 429 -21.68 1.01 -12.79
N ILE A 430 -21.20 2.24 -12.63
CA ILE A 430 -21.97 3.42 -12.19
C ILE A 430 -21.65 4.54 -13.18
N ASN A 431 -22.67 5.00 -13.92
CA ASN A 431 -22.53 6.12 -14.86
C ASN A 431 -22.77 7.45 -14.12
N GLY A 432 -21.97 8.48 -14.44
CA GLY A 432 -22.15 9.87 -14.01
C GLY A 432 -21.91 10.84 -15.17
N THR A 433 -21.93 12.15 -14.89
CA THR A 433 -21.78 13.23 -15.89
C THR A 433 -20.36 13.37 -16.42
N ASN A 434 -19.33 13.15 -15.59
CA ASN A 434 -17.92 13.33 -15.96
C ASN A 434 -17.18 11.99 -16.19
N GLY A 435 -17.80 10.84 -15.91
CA GLY A 435 -17.12 9.55 -15.97
C GLY A 435 -18.00 8.33 -15.62
N ILE A 436 -17.40 7.15 -15.70
CA ILE A 436 -18.04 5.86 -15.40
C ILE A 436 -17.15 5.09 -14.43
N ILE A 437 -17.69 4.70 -13.27
CA ILE A 437 -17.00 3.76 -12.37
C ILE A 437 -17.26 2.35 -12.91
N LEU A 438 -16.25 1.73 -13.51
CA LEU A 438 -16.36 0.38 -14.09
C LEU A 438 -16.52 -0.70 -13.01
N THR A 439 -16.00 -0.44 -11.79
CA THR A 439 -16.05 -1.37 -10.64
C THR A 439 -17.04 -0.92 -9.55
N LYS A 440 -18.35 -1.10 -9.76
CA LYS A 440 -19.40 -0.81 -8.74
C LYS A 440 -19.16 -1.54 -7.40
N ARG A 441 -18.54 -2.73 -7.48
CA ARG A 441 -17.89 -3.44 -6.38
C ARG A 441 -16.41 -3.62 -6.75
N PRO A 442 -15.47 -3.56 -5.80
CA PRO A 442 -14.06 -3.74 -6.12
C PRO A 442 -13.79 -5.17 -6.60
N ILE A 443 -12.78 -5.33 -7.44
CA ILE A 443 -12.26 -6.64 -7.83
C ILE A 443 -11.29 -7.08 -6.72
N THR A 444 -11.36 -8.35 -6.32
CA THR A 444 -10.50 -8.93 -5.27
C THR A 444 -9.82 -10.22 -5.75
N PRO A 445 -8.60 -10.52 -5.27
CA PRO A 445 -7.80 -11.67 -5.69
C PRO A 445 -8.49 -13.02 -5.80
N SER A 446 -7.96 -13.85 -6.69
CA SER A 446 -8.32 -15.27 -6.77
C SER A 446 -7.90 -16.03 -5.51
N GLU A 447 -8.50 -17.20 -5.27
CA GLU A 447 -8.11 -18.01 -4.10
C GLU A 447 -6.72 -18.62 -4.22
N GLU A 448 -6.18 -18.72 -5.44
CA GLU A 448 -4.84 -19.22 -5.69
C GLU A 448 -3.79 -18.10 -5.53
N GLU A 449 -4.10 -16.89 -5.97
CA GLU A 449 -3.29 -15.70 -5.69
C GLU A 449 -3.16 -15.46 -4.16
N GLU A 450 -4.25 -15.61 -3.40
CA GLU A 450 -4.20 -15.51 -1.91
C GLU A 450 -3.29 -16.56 -1.25
N ARG A 451 -3.06 -17.72 -1.89
CA ARG A 451 -2.17 -18.78 -1.38
C ARG A 451 -0.70 -18.48 -1.71
N LEU A 452 -0.44 -18.00 -2.93
CA LEU A 452 0.90 -17.79 -3.47
C LEU A 452 1.48 -16.41 -3.10
N ASN A 453 0.63 -15.38 -2.99
CA ASN A 453 0.99 -14.02 -2.61
C ASN A 453 0.10 -13.52 -1.45
N GLN A 454 0.45 -13.86 -0.21
CA GLN A 454 -0.33 -13.47 0.98
C GLN A 454 -0.53 -11.95 1.14
N ARG A 455 0.26 -11.11 0.44
CA ARG A 455 0.11 -9.64 0.44
C ARG A 455 -1.18 -9.19 -0.24
N CYS A 456 -1.65 -9.91 -1.26
CA CYS A 456 -2.87 -9.57 -2.00
C CYS A 456 -4.15 -9.74 -1.17
N ARG A 457 -4.11 -10.47 -0.04
CA ARG A 457 -5.31 -10.93 0.68
C ARG A 457 -6.30 -9.85 1.14
N SER A 458 -5.86 -8.59 1.26
CA SER A 458 -6.73 -7.44 1.58
C SER A 458 -6.96 -6.50 0.39
N ALA A 459 -6.34 -6.78 -0.76
CA ALA A 459 -6.31 -5.95 -1.95
C ALA A 459 -7.67 -5.84 -2.63
N LYS A 460 -7.94 -4.65 -3.14
CA LYS A 460 -9.18 -4.25 -3.80
C LYS A 460 -8.84 -3.29 -4.94
N LEU A 461 -8.98 -3.77 -6.17
CA LEU A 461 -8.87 -2.94 -7.37
C LEU A 461 -10.21 -2.23 -7.62
N ARG A 462 -10.12 -0.92 -7.85
CA ARG A 462 -11.20 -0.06 -8.34
C ARG A 462 -10.76 0.65 -9.61
N VAL A 463 -11.70 0.87 -10.53
CA VAL A 463 -11.44 1.56 -11.80
C VAL A 463 -12.53 2.59 -12.07
N VAL A 464 -12.12 3.78 -12.49
CA VAL A 464 -12.97 4.82 -13.07
C VAL A 464 -12.43 5.21 -14.45
N GLN A 465 -13.33 5.40 -15.41
CA GLN A 465 -13.02 5.89 -16.75
C GLN A 465 -13.57 7.31 -16.89
N LYS A 466 -12.76 8.23 -17.43
CA LYS A 466 -13.19 9.61 -17.68
C LYS A 466 -13.99 9.69 -18.98
N MET A 467 -15.11 10.40 -18.95
CA MET A 467 -15.98 10.58 -20.11
C MET A 467 -15.97 12.05 -20.55
N ARG A 468 -16.24 12.26 -21.83
CA ARG A 468 -16.50 13.61 -22.37
C ARG A 468 -17.84 14.09 -21.80
N ARG A 469 -17.89 15.31 -21.24
CA ARG A 469 -19.16 15.97 -20.91
C ARG A 469 -20.02 16.01 -22.18
N GLN A 470 -21.28 15.59 -22.07
CA GLN A 470 -22.28 15.63 -23.14
C GLN A 470 -22.89 17.03 -23.27
#